data_AF-A0A161RCB8-F1
#
_entry.id   AF-A0A161RCB8-F1
#
_cell.length_a   1.000
_cell.length_b   1.000
_cell.length_c   1.000
_cell.angle_alpha   90.00
_cell.angle_beta   90.00
_cell.angle_gamma   90.00
#
_symmetry.space_group_name_H-M   'P 1'
#
loop_
_entity.id
_entity.type
_entity.pdbx_description
1 polymer ?
#
loop_
_entity_poly.entity_id
_entity_poly.type
_entity_poly.pdbx_seq_one_letter_code
_entity_poly.pdbx_strand_id
1 'polypeptide(L)'
;MSLPVIPQLDPRDTTPTGYTGTTPPIVGNGERGWHEIASLAALGAASVETSTAIVQNREPADTKAAVIETSTPDDPASPVLQKLASRVPSNASAEGGFLEVAKPRAPRKRPTKTVGEPAAPVQEAPTHRRAKTGAGARFNGDAPWLYHAVNIGVAVVALAMIAISWQGLSAVGAWLLLPALLSFLVPMSIDVALIVLTLARFPRKARGESTWILTVSAVGLACISAAANFFHVWEDTPGAAPALQRYTGASLAALMPFLALLMTEVLGMLSTKPTRLERAQARLAAQKAEAALKKPAARKKRPAR
;
A
#
# COMPACT_ATOMS: atom_id res chain seq x y z
N MET A 1 22.56 -4.25 60.01
CA MET A 1 21.90 -4.16 58.69
C MET A 1 20.93 -5.32 58.59
N SER A 2 19.64 -5.02 58.75
CA SER A 2 18.58 -6.03 58.82
C SER A 2 17.96 -6.18 57.44
N LEU A 3 17.92 -7.40 56.92
CA LEU A 3 17.27 -7.69 55.64
C LEU A 3 15.74 -7.67 55.80
N PRO A 4 14.99 -7.20 54.80
CA PRO A 4 13.53 -7.20 54.85
C PRO A 4 12.97 -8.63 54.72
N VAL A 5 12.02 -8.95 55.59
CA VAL A 5 11.25 -10.20 55.59
C VAL A 5 10.22 -10.14 54.45
N ILE A 6 10.30 -11.08 53.51
CA ILE A 6 9.30 -11.24 52.44
C ILE A 6 8.12 -12.05 52.99
N PRO A 7 6.87 -11.56 52.92
CA PRO A 7 5.72 -12.32 53.36
C PRO A 7 5.47 -13.51 52.42
N GLN A 8 5.34 -14.72 52.97
CA GLN A 8 4.89 -15.88 52.20
C GLN A 8 3.40 -15.72 51.86
N LEU A 9 3.06 -15.81 50.57
CA LEU A 9 1.68 -15.95 50.10
C LEU A 9 1.18 -17.38 50.39
N ASP A 10 0.00 -17.46 51.00
CA ASP A 10 -0.71 -18.72 51.28
C ASP A 10 -1.29 -19.29 49.97
N PRO A 11 -0.95 -20.53 49.58
CA PRO A 11 -1.41 -21.15 48.34
C PRO A 11 -2.89 -21.57 48.33
N ARG A 12 -3.69 -21.19 49.33
CA ARG A 12 -5.11 -21.60 49.45
C ARG A 12 -6.13 -20.53 49.07
N ASP A 13 -5.72 -19.34 48.66
CA ASP A 13 -6.64 -18.29 48.25
C ASP A 13 -6.99 -18.38 46.75
N THR A 14 -7.88 -19.31 46.41
CA THR A 14 -8.49 -19.43 45.08
C THR A 14 -10.00 -19.21 45.15
N THR A 15 -10.42 -17.97 45.49
CA THR A 15 -11.81 -17.55 45.29
C THR A 15 -11.90 -16.49 44.18
N PRO A 16 -12.68 -16.74 43.10
CA PRO A 16 -12.89 -15.74 42.07
C PRO A 16 -13.99 -14.77 42.52
N THR A 17 -13.59 -13.58 42.97
CA THR A 17 -14.54 -12.48 43.19
C THR A 17 -15.14 -12.03 41.87
N GLY A 18 -16.47 -12.10 41.78
CA GLY A 18 -17.26 -11.89 40.58
C GLY A 18 -17.16 -10.50 39.97
N TYR A 19 -17.12 -10.48 38.64
CA TYR A 19 -17.27 -9.28 37.82
C TYR A 19 -18.76 -9.11 37.50
N THR A 20 -19.46 -8.24 38.23
CA THR A 20 -20.81 -7.79 37.87
C THR A 20 -20.72 -6.56 36.97
N GLY A 21 -20.43 -6.79 35.69
CA GLY A 21 -20.44 -5.74 34.66
C GLY A 21 -21.83 -5.62 34.04
N THR A 22 -22.61 -4.64 34.48
CA THR A 22 -23.83 -4.17 33.80
C THR A 22 -23.48 -3.58 32.43
N THR A 23 -23.99 -4.17 31.36
CA THR A 23 -23.93 -3.63 29.99
C THR A 23 -24.94 -2.48 29.84
N PRO A 24 -24.53 -1.26 29.45
CA PRO A 24 -25.48 -0.22 29.07
C PRO A 24 -26.06 -0.48 27.67
N PRO A 25 -27.31 -0.05 27.41
CA PRO A 25 -27.96 -0.25 26.12
C PRO A 25 -27.30 0.60 25.02
N ILE A 26 -27.01 -0.04 23.89
CA ILE A 26 -26.53 0.60 22.66
C ILE A 26 -27.69 1.38 22.05
N VAL A 27 -27.72 2.69 22.28
CA VAL A 27 -28.60 3.63 21.57
C VAL A 27 -27.83 4.18 20.38
N GLY A 28 -28.30 3.86 19.18
CA GLY A 28 -27.70 4.31 17.92
C GLY A 28 -27.82 5.81 17.73
N ASN A 29 -26.70 6.47 17.43
CA ASN A 29 -26.71 7.73 16.69
C ASN A 29 -25.42 7.85 15.85
N GLY A 30 -25.59 7.90 14.52
CA GLY A 30 -24.56 7.61 13.51
C GLY A 30 -23.53 8.70 13.21
N GLU A 31 -23.27 9.63 14.14
CA GLU A 31 -22.36 10.77 13.86
C GLU A 31 -21.17 10.92 14.82
N ARG A 32 -21.01 10.01 15.81
CA ARG A 32 -19.89 10.09 16.79
C ARG A 32 -18.67 9.19 16.50
N GLY A 33 -18.67 8.38 15.44
CA GLY A 33 -17.63 7.38 15.18
C GLY A 33 -16.26 7.91 14.73
N TRP A 34 -16.18 9.13 14.20
CA TRP A 34 -14.92 9.64 13.62
C TRP A 34 -13.91 10.12 14.67
N HIS A 35 -14.38 10.64 15.80
CA HIS A 35 -13.49 11.09 16.87
C HIS A 35 -12.94 9.93 17.71
N GLU A 36 -13.67 8.82 17.84
CA GLU A 36 -13.15 7.61 18.51
C GLU A 36 -12.10 6.89 17.67
N ILE A 37 -12.26 6.81 16.34
CA ILE A 37 -11.25 6.18 15.47
C ILE A 37 -9.94 7.01 15.46
N ALA A 38 -10.04 8.34 15.42
CA ALA A 38 -8.86 9.22 15.53
C ALA A 38 -8.17 9.08 16.91
N SER A 39 -8.96 8.91 17.98
CA SER A 39 -8.44 8.72 19.34
C SER A 39 -7.76 7.35 19.52
N LEU A 40 -8.29 6.30 18.88
CA LEU A 40 -7.70 4.96 18.90
C LEU A 40 -6.39 4.90 18.07
N ALA A 41 -6.31 5.63 16.96
CA ALA A 41 -5.06 5.77 16.20
C ALA A 41 -3.98 6.55 16.98
N ALA A 42 -4.36 7.60 17.72
CA ALA A 42 -3.46 8.35 18.59
C ALA A 42 -3.01 7.54 19.82
N LEU A 43 -3.89 6.71 20.41
CA LEU A 43 -3.50 5.78 21.49
C LEU A 43 -2.53 4.70 21.00
N GLY A 44 -2.66 4.24 19.76
CA GLY A 44 -1.72 3.31 19.15
C GLY A 44 -0.31 3.89 19.00
N ALA A 45 -0.19 5.18 18.64
CA ALA A 45 1.11 5.86 18.53
C ALA A 45 1.78 6.08 19.91
N ALA A 46 1.01 6.44 20.95
CA ALA A 46 1.52 6.63 22.31
C ALA A 46 1.93 5.30 22.99
N SER A 47 1.26 4.18 22.65
CA SER A 47 1.62 2.86 23.18
C SER A 47 2.96 2.34 22.65
N VAL A 48 3.41 2.79 21.47
CA VAL A 48 4.72 2.42 20.88
C VAL A 48 5.87 3.13 21.59
N GLU A 49 5.68 4.36 22.06
CA GLU A 49 6.66 5.09 22.87
C GLU A 49 6.82 4.48 24.29
N THR A 50 5.78 3.85 24.82
CA THR A 50 5.83 3.27 26.18
C THR A 50 6.55 1.90 26.19
N SER A 51 6.41 1.10 25.13
CA SER A 51 7.08 -0.21 25.02
C SER A 51 8.59 -0.09 24.75
N THR A 52 9.06 1.00 24.15
CA THR A 52 10.50 1.25 23.96
C THR A 52 11.22 1.63 25.26
N ALA A 53 10.51 2.19 26.25
CA ALA A 53 11.07 2.50 27.57
C ALA A 53 11.28 1.25 28.46
N ILE A 54 10.52 0.17 28.25
CA ILE A 54 10.60 -1.05 29.09
C ILE A 54 11.76 -1.97 28.68
N VAL A 55 12.25 -1.87 27.44
CA VAL A 55 13.34 -2.74 26.93
C VAL A 55 14.74 -2.21 27.26
N GLN A 56 14.89 -0.95 27.71
CA GLN A 56 16.21 -0.35 28.01
C GLN A 56 16.80 -0.68 29.39
N ASN A 57 16.10 -1.42 30.27
CA ASN A 57 16.52 -1.65 31.66
C ASN A 57 17.09 -3.05 31.97
N ARG A 58 17.61 -3.76 30.96
CA ARG A 58 18.29 -5.06 31.19
C ARG A 58 19.80 -4.84 31.31
N GLU A 59 20.31 -4.83 32.55
CA GLU A 59 21.76 -4.85 32.82
C GLU A 59 22.42 -6.07 32.15
N PRO A 60 23.61 -5.91 31.53
CA PRO A 60 24.37 -7.03 31.01
C PRO A 60 25.15 -7.71 32.14
N ALA A 61 24.79 -8.97 32.43
CA ALA A 61 25.61 -9.86 33.24
C ALA A 61 26.91 -10.19 32.51
N ASP A 62 28.02 -10.04 33.24
CA ASP A 62 29.37 -10.56 33.04
C ASP A 62 29.60 -11.49 31.82
N THR A 63 30.24 -10.95 30.77
CA THR A 63 30.95 -11.77 29.78
C THR A 63 32.44 -11.44 29.84
N LYS A 64 33.20 -12.38 30.40
CA LYS A 64 34.67 -12.34 30.48
C LYS A 64 35.29 -12.28 29.08
N ALA A 65 36.36 -11.51 29.01
CA ALA A 65 37.18 -11.19 27.85
C ALA A 65 37.63 -12.43 27.04
N ALA A 66 37.45 -12.35 25.73
CA ALA A 66 38.25 -13.07 24.74
C ALA A 66 39.03 -12.01 23.94
N VAL A 67 40.33 -11.95 24.22
CA VAL A 67 41.32 -11.17 23.48
C VAL A 67 41.45 -11.80 22.10
N ILE A 68 41.10 -11.06 21.04
CA ILE A 68 41.41 -11.41 19.66
C ILE A 68 42.51 -10.46 19.21
N GLU A 69 43.69 -11.03 18.98
CA GLU A 69 44.86 -10.35 18.41
C GLU A 69 44.50 -9.77 17.03
N THR A 70 44.66 -8.46 16.90
CA THR A 70 44.59 -7.75 15.63
C THR A 70 45.89 -7.97 14.88
N SER A 71 45.85 -8.78 13.81
CA SER A 71 46.91 -8.82 12.81
C SER A 71 46.80 -7.61 11.87
N THR A 72 47.91 -6.91 11.73
CA THR A 72 48.16 -5.80 10.80
C THR A 72 48.11 -6.26 9.33
N PRO A 73 47.45 -5.55 8.41
CA PRO A 73 47.55 -5.82 6.98
C PRO A 73 48.50 -4.84 6.29
N ASP A 74 49.77 -5.22 6.18
CA ASP A 74 50.67 -4.73 5.13
C ASP A 74 50.66 -5.77 3.99
N ASP A 75 49.76 -5.64 3.03
CA ASP A 75 49.82 -6.43 1.79
C ASP A 75 49.45 -5.57 0.56
N PRO A 76 50.42 -5.19 -0.29
CA PRO A 76 50.19 -4.37 -1.47
C PRO A 76 49.58 -5.20 -2.62
N ALA A 77 48.32 -4.89 -2.93
CA ALA A 77 47.75 -4.91 -4.28
C ALA A 77 48.10 -6.09 -5.21
N SER A 78 47.38 -7.21 -5.07
CA SER A 78 46.30 -7.50 -6.03
C SER A 78 46.52 -7.20 -7.53
N PRO A 79 47.40 -7.86 -8.33
CA PRO A 79 47.51 -7.61 -9.78
C PRO A 79 46.23 -7.94 -10.58
N VAL A 80 45.21 -8.52 -9.92
CA VAL A 80 43.92 -8.87 -10.53
C VAL A 80 42.99 -7.65 -10.65
N LEU A 81 43.09 -6.66 -9.74
CA LEU A 81 42.23 -5.47 -9.77
C LEU A 81 42.68 -4.43 -10.82
N GLN A 82 43.98 -4.36 -11.13
CA GLN A 82 44.46 -3.52 -12.24
C GLN A 82 44.03 -4.05 -13.61
N LYS A 83 43.82 -5.36 -13.74
CA LYS A 83 43.45 -5.99 -15.02
C LYS A 83 41.96 -5.85 -15.35
N LEU A 84 41.11 -5.47 -14.39
CA LEU A 84 39.70 -5.17 -14.64
C LEU A 84 39.45 -3.71 -15.03
N ALA A 85 40.30 -2.77 -14.61
CA ALA A 85 40.12 -1.34 -14.91
C ALA A 85 40.44 -0.96 -16.36
N SER A 86 41.12 -1.82 -17.13
CA SER A 86 41.50 -1.56 -18.53
C SER A 86 40.50 -2.07 -19.59
N ARG A 87 39.36 -2.62 -19.18
CA ARG A 87 38.33 -3.20 -20.09
C ARG A 87 37.05 -2.36 -20.22
N VAL A 88 37.11 -1.05 -20.01
CA VAL A 88 35.99 -0.14 -20.30
C VAL A 88 36.13 0.39 -21.74
N PRO A 89 35.27 -0.02 -22.69
CA PRO A 89 35.32 0.52 -24.05
C PRO A 89 34.81 1.97 -24.07
N SER A 90 35.71 2.88 -24.48
CA SER A 90 35.42 4.27 -24.82
C SER A 90 34.68 4.33 -26.17
N ASN A 91 33.36 4.21 -26.13
CA ASN A 91 32.50 4.47 -27.29
C ASN A 91 31.84 5.84 -27.13
N ALA A 92 32.64 6.89 -27.31
CA ALA A 92 32.19 8.27 -27.44
C ALA A 92 32.40 8.74 -28.89
N SER A 93 31.44 8.43 -29.74
CA SER A 93 31.19 9.11 -31.02
C SER A 93 29.89 8.56 -31.59
N ALA A 94 28.82 9.36 -31.56
CA ALA A 94 27.87 9.45 -32.67
C ALA A 94 26.85 10.58 -32.40
N GLU A 95 26.79 11.49 -33.36
CA GLU A 95 25.58 12.18 -33.83
C GLU A 95 25.17 13.48 -33.12
N GLY A 96 25.80 14.56 -33.58
CA GLY A 96 25.08 15.81 -33.78
C GLY A 96 23.98 15.60 -34.82
N GLY A 97 22.74 15.94 -34.45
CA GLY A 97 21.59 15.81 -35.32
C GLY A 97 20.42 16.62 -34.80
N PHE A 98 20.21 17.78 -35.44
CA PHE A 98 18.89 18.38 -35.66
C PHE A 98 18.11 18.92 -34.44
N LEU A 99 18.46 20.16 -34.04
CA LEU A 99 17.47 21.07 -33.46
C LEU A 99 16.61 21.64 -34.59
N GLU A 100 15.59 20.89 -35.02
CA GLU A 100 14.52 21.44 -35.85
C GLU A 100 13.63 22.32 -34.99
N VAL A 101 13.91 23.62 -35.04
CA VAL A 101 13.11 24.70 -34.47
C VAL A 101 11.70 24.63 -35.07
N ALA A 102 10.76 24.12 -34.28
CA ALA A 102 9.35 24.06 -34.66
C ALA A 102 8.82 25.47 -34.99
N LYS A 103 8.49 25.66 -36.26
CA LYS A 103 7.87 26.85 -36.85
C LYS A 103 6.66 27.31 -36.01
N PRO A 104 6.54 28.60 -35.65
CA PRO A 104 5.37 29.11 -34.95
C PRO A 104 4.11 28.96 -35.82
N ARG A 105 3.13 28.20 -35.33
CA ARG A 105 1.81 28.07 -35.97
C ARG A 105 1.08 29.41 -35.88
N ALA A 106 0.71 29.93 -37.05
CA ALA A 106 -0.06 31.17 -37.18
C ALA A 106 -1.42 31.10 -36.44
N PRO A 107 -1.89 32.22 -35.88
CA PRO A 107 -3.17 32.30 -35.18
C PRO A 107 -4.33 32.04 -36.15
N ARG A 108 -5.12 31.00 -35.87
CA ARG A 108 -6.31 30.64 -36.64
C ARG A 108 -7.40 31.69 -36.38
N LYS A 109 -7.67 32.55 -37.37
CA LYS A 109 -8.77 33.53 -37.33
C LYS A 109 -10.09 32.81 -37.09
N ARG A 110 -10.72 33.12 -35.95
CA ARG A 110 -12.05 32.64 -35.56
C ARG A 110 -13.07 33.39 -36.42
N PRO A 111 -13.92 32.72 -37.20
CA PRO A 111 -14.99 33.41 -37.92
C PRO A 111 -15.98 33.97 -36.90
N THR A 112 -15.99 35.30 -36.77
CA THR A 112 -17.06 36.07 -36.15
C THR A 112 -18.33 35.82 -36.95
N LYS A 113 -19.20 34.96 -36.42
CA LYS A 113 -20.54 34.75 -36.94
C LYS A 113 -21.33 36.04 -36.68
N THR A 114 -21.63 36.75 -37.76
CA THR A 114 -22.51 37.91 -37.81
C THR A 114 -23.84 37.54 -37.17
N VAL A 115 -24.14 38.21 -36.05
CA VAL A 115 -25.43 38.13 -35.36
C VAL A 115 -26.35 39.12 -36.07
N GLY A 116 -27.40 38.60 -36.70
CA GLY A 116 -28.35 39.41 -37.45
C GLY A 116 -29.48 38.56 -37.99
N GLU A 117 -30.21 37.89 -37.09
CA GLU A 117 -31.55 37.39 -37.44
C GLU A 117 -32.44 37.42 -36.18
N PRO A 118 -33.53 38.22 -36.18
CA PRO A 118 -34.45 38.32 -35.06
C PRO A 118 -35.27 37.03 -34.89
N ALA A 119 -35.20 36.54 -33.66
CA ALA A 119 -35.89 35.39 -33.06
C ALA A 119 -37.30 35.10 -33.60
N ALA A 120 -37.45 33.91 -34.19
CA ALA A 120 -38.71 33.19 -34.15
C ALA A 120 -38.93 32.64 -32.72
N PRO A 121 -40.18 32.65 -32.19
CA PRO A 121 -40.46 32.12 -30.86
C PRO A 121 -40.17 30.63 -30.82
N VAL A 122 -39.11 30.28 -30.09
CA VAL A 122 -38.76 28.91 -29.73
C VAL A 122 -39.93 28.35 -28.92
N GLN A 123 -40.68 27.43 -29.52
CA GLN A 123 -41.63 26.60 -28.80
C GLN A 123 -40.86 25.86 -27.71
N GLU A 124 -41.14 26.19 -26.45
CA GLU A 124 -40.62 25.48 -25.28
C GLU A 124 -41.04 24.02 -25.37
N ALA A 125 -40.10 23.17 -25.77
CA ALA A 125 -40.27 21.73 -25.71
C ALA A 125 -40.60 21.33 -24.26
N PRO A 126 -41.57 20.42 -24.05
CA PRO A 126 -41.98 20.01 -22.72
C PRO A 126 -40.75 19.53 -21.95
N THR A 127 -40.46 20.24 -20.87
CA THR A 127 -39.42 19.85 -19.92
C THR A 127 -39.78 18.46 -19.41
N HIS A 128 -39.05 17.44 -19.87
CA HIS A 128 -39.13 16.10 -19.34
C HIS A 128 -38.79 16.19 -17.85
N ARG A 129 -39.82 16.33 -17.00
CA ARG A 129 -39.72 16.13 -15.56
C ARG A 129 -39.15 14.73 -15.39
N ARG A 130 -37.86 14.66 -15.05
CA ARG A 130 -37.20 13.43 -14.61
C ARG A 130 -38.12 12.78 -13.59
N ALA A 131 -38.72 11.67 -13.98
CA ALA A 131 -39.47 10.82 -13.08
C ALA A 131 -38.51 10.45 -11.95
N LYS A 132 -38.72 11.05 -10.77
CA LYS A 132 -38.10 10.59 -9.53
C LYS A 132 -38.76 9.25 -9.22
N THR A 133 -38.18 8.17 -9.73
CA THR A 133 -38.58 6.81 -9.38
C THR A 133 -38.12 6.54 -7.96
N GLY A 134 -38.99 6.89 -7.00
CA GLY A 134 -38.93 6.38 -5.64
C GLY A 134 -39.45 4.95 -5.63
N ALA A 135 -38.53 3.97 -5.63
CA ALA A 135 -38.77 2.60 -5.20
C ALA A 135 -37.40 1.88 -5.12
N GLY A 136 -36.83 1.86 -3.92
CA GLY A 136 -35.49 1.34 -3.63
C GLY A 136 -34.43 2.42 -3.79
N ALA A 137 -34.08 3.11 -2.69
CA ALA A 137 -32.86 3.91 -2.62
C ALA A 137 -31.66 2.98 -2.74
N ARG A 138 -31.39 2.55 -3.98
CA ARG A 138 -30.19 1.81 -4.33
C ARG A 138 -29.03 2.71 -3.95
N PHE A 139 -28.17 2.21 -3.07
CA PHE A 139 -26.93 2.88 -2.68
C PHE A 139 -26.25 3.42 -3.96
N ASN A 140 -26.21 4.75 -4.09
CA ASN A 140 -25.65 5.37 -5.28
C ASN A 140 -24.12 5.25 -5.17
N GLY A 141 -23.58 4.21 -5.79
CA GLY A 141 -22.14 3.95 -5.85
C GLY A 141 -21.33 5.11 -6.47
N ASP A 142 -22.00 6.01 -7.20
CA ASP A 142 -21.38 7.17 -7.84
C ASP A 142 -21.42 8.44 -6.98
N ALA A 143 -21.79 8.35 -5.71
CA ALA A 143 -21.79 9.51 -4.84
C ALA A 143 -20.34 9.99 -4.61
N PRO A 144 -20.02 11.28 -4.84
CA PRO A 144 -18.64 11.78 -4.73
C PRO A 144 -18.07 11.64 -3.32
N TRP A 145 -18.91 11.76 -2.28
CA TRP A 145 -18.49 11.53 -0.89
C TRP A 145 -18.06 10.08 -0.64
N LEU A 146 -18.76 9.11 -1.26
CA LEU A 146 -18.46 7.69 -1.11
C LEU A 146 -17.12 7.36 -1.75
N TYR A 147 -16.86 7.92 -2.93
CA TYR A 147 -15.56 7.82 -3.59
C TYR A 147 -14.41 8.32 -2.70
N HIS A 148 -14.56 9.50 -2.10
CA HIS A 148 -13.56 10.03 -1.18
C HIS A 148 -13.42 9.17 0.08
N ALA A 149 -14.54 8.71 0.66
CA ALA A 149 -14.52 7.83 1.83
C ALA A 149 -13.80 6.51 1.55
N VAL A 150 -14.04 5.88 0.40
CA VAL A 150 -13.35 4.65 -0.01
C VAL A 150 -11.86 4.91 -0.22
N ASN A 151 -11.47 5.97 -0.92
CA ASN A 151 -10.06 6.29 -1.13
C ASN A 151 -9.32 6.56 0.19
N ILE A 152 -9.94 7.32 1.11
CA ILE A 152 -9.37 7.56 2.44
C ILE A 152 -9.26 6.24 3.21
N GLY A 153 -10.30 5.41 3.19
CA GLY A 153 -10.28 4.11 3.85
C GLY A 153 -9.16 3.19 3.34
N VAL A 154 -9.00 3.10 2.01
CA VAL A 154 -7.91 2.32 1.39
C VAL A 154 -6.54 2.89 1.76
N ALA A 155 -6.37 4.21 1.75
CA ALA A 155 -5.12 4.85 2.15
C ALA A 155 -4.76 4.59 3.62
N VAL A 156 -5.74 4.70 4.52
CA VAL A 156 -5.56 4.41 5.95
C VAL A 156 -5.18 2.95 6.17
N VAL A 157 -5.86 2.01 5.49
CA VAL A 157 -5.53 0.58 5.58
C VAL A 157 -4.11 0.32 5.04
N ALA A 158 -3.73 0.93 3.91
CA ALA A 158 -2.38 0.80 3.38
C ALA A 158 -1.31 1.32 4.37
N LEU A 159 -1.55 2.49 4.98
CA LEU A 159 -0.66 3.05 5.99
C LEU A 159 -0.55 2.17 7.24
N ALA A 160 -1.67 1.58 7.70
CA ALA A 160 -1.67 0.66 8.82
C ALA A 160 -0.84 -0.61 8.52
N MET A 161 -0.98 -1.16 7.31
CA MET A 161 -0.20 -2.33 6.87
C MET A 161 1.31 -2.01 6.81
N ILE A 162 1.67 -0.82 6.31
CA ILE A 162 3.05 -0.32 6.30
C ILE A 162 3.57 -0.17 7.73
N ALA A 163 2.79 0.43 8.63
CA ALA A 163 3.16 0.62 10.03
C ALA A 163 3.38 -0.72 10.77
N ILE A 164 2.57 -1.74 10.48
CA ILE A 164 2.76 -3.09 11.03
C ILE A 164 4.07 -3.70 10.49
N SER A 165 4.32 -3.55 9.18
CA SER A 165 5.54 -4.02 8.52
C SER A 165 6.82 -3.29 8.99
N TRP A 166 6.66 -2.09 9.55
CA TRP A 166 7.77 -1.24 9.99
C TRP A 166 8.64 -1.91 11.06
N GLN A 167 8.04 -2.68 11.96
CA GLN A 167 8.76 -3.32 13.07
C GLN A 167 9.71 -4.39 12.57
N GLY A 168 9.26 -5.26 11.67
CA GLY A 168 10.10 -6.31 11.09
C GLY A 168 11.29 -5.75 10.32
N LEU A 169 11.07 -4.69 9.56
CA LEU A 169 12.14 -4.00 8.82
C LEU A 169 13.09 -3.21 9.72
N SER A 170 12.59 -2.63 10.81
CA SER A 170 13.43 -1.94 11.80
C SER A 170 14.37 -2.92 12.50
N ALA A 171 13.91 -4.14 12.80
CA ALA A 171 14.74 -5.21 13.34
C ALA A 171 15.88 -5.60 12.37
N VAL A 172 15.61 -5.66 11.07
CA VAL A 172 16.66 -5.86 10.04
C VAL A 172 17.71 -4.74 10.06
N GLY A 173 17.34 -3.52 10.46
CA GLY A 173 18.30 -2.45 10.65
C GLY A 173 19.41 -2.79 11.67
N ALA A 174 19.07 -3.55 12.72
CA ALA A 174 20.07 -4.03 13.68
C ALA A 174 21.03 -5.06 13.04
N TRP A 175 20.54 -5.90 12.12
CA TRP A 175 21.37 -6.84 11.38
C TRP A 175 22.36 -6.15 10.43
N LEU A 176 21.99 -4.97 9.94
CA LEU A 176 22.88 -4.11 9.15
C LEU A 176 23.87 -3.30 10.00
N LEU A 177 23.93 -3.54 11.32
CA LEU A 177 24.78 -2.83 12.26
C LEU A 177 24.54 -1.31 12.27
N LEU A 178 23.31 -0.88 11.95
CA LEU A 178 22.94 0.52 12.02
C LEU A 178 22.72 0.91 13.50
N PRO A 179 23.12 2.13 13.91
CA PRO A 179 22.68 2.72 15.17
C PRO A 179 21.14 2.70 15.26
N ALA A 180 20.59 2.52 16.46
CA ALA A 180 19.13 2.46 16.67
C ALA A 180 18.39 3.68 16.10
N LEU A 181 19.01 4.86 16.17
CA LEU A 181 18.51 6.11 15.59
C LEU A 181 18.41 6.09 14.06
N LEU A 182 19.08 5.17 13.36
CA LEU A 182 19.10 5.05 11.90
C LEU A 182 18.38 3.80 11.39
N SER A 183 18.01 2.85 12.26
CA SER A 183 17.31 1.62 11.86
C SER A 183 15.96 1.89 11.18
N PHE A 184 15.32 3.01 11.50
CA PHE A 184 14.06 3.45 10.87
C PHE A 184 14.21 3.78 9.37
N LEU A 185 15.44 4.04 8.90
CA LEU A 185 15.68 4.33 7.48
C LEU A 185 15.50 3.08 6.60
N VAL A 186 15.67 1.88 7.16
CA VAL A 186 15.50 0.62 6.43
C VAL A 186 14.06 0.47 5.93
N PRO A 187 13.02 0.45 6.79
CA PRO A 187 11.64 0.40 6.32
C PRO A 187 11.30 1.59 5.42
N MET A 188 11.71 2.80 5.79
CA MET A 188 11.45 3.99 4.97
C MET A 188 11.97 3.85 3.54
N SER A 189 13.20 3.36 3.36
CA SER A 189 13.80 3.18 2.03
C SER A 189 13.03 2.17 1.19
N ILE A 190 12.57 1.08 1.80
CA ILE A 190 11.85 -0.02 1.13
C ILE A 190 10.41 0.40 0.81
N ASP A 191 9.69 0.99 1.77
CA ASP A 191 8.30 1.39 1.60
C ASP A 191 8.14 2.56 0.64
N VAL A 192 9.02 3.57 0.72
CA VAL A 192 9.03 4.68 -0.24
C VAL A 192 9.35 4.18 -1.64
N ALA A 193 10.33 3.28 -1.80
CA ALA A 193 10.62 2.67 -3.10
C ALA A 193 9.43 1.86 -3.63
N LEU A 194 8.73 1.08 -2.79
CA LEU A 194 7.51 0.36 -3.15
C LEU A 194 6.42 1.31 -3.65
N ILE A 195 6.16 2.38 -2.92
CA ILE A 195 5.15 3.39 -3.29
C ILE A 195 5.53 4.05 -4.61
N VAL A 196 6.79 4.47 -4.78
CA VAL A 196 7.27 5.12 -6.01
C VAL A 196 7.18 4.18 -7.21
N LEU A 197 7.63 2.93 -7.07
CA LEU A 197 7.55 1.93 -8.14
C LEU A 197 6.09 1.66 -8.54
N THR A 198 5.19 1.57 -7.56
CA THR A 198 3.76 1.35 -7.80
C THR A 198 3.12 2.56 -8.47
N LEU A 199 3.36 3.77 -7.96
CA LEU A 199 2.80 5.01 -8.51
C LEU A 199 3.36 5.32 -9.92
N ALA A 200 4.62 5.02 -10.18
CA ALA A 200 5.24 5.22 -11.48
C ALA A 200 4.59 4.37 -12.60
N ARG A 201 3.85 3.31 -12.26
CA ARG A 201 3.11 2.49 -13.23
C ARG A 201 1.97 3.27 -13.88
N PHE A 202 1.28 4.14 -13.14
CA PHE A 202 0.11 4.87 -13.66
C PHE A 202 0.44 5.78 -14.87
N PRO A 203 1.44 6.67 -14.82
CA PRO A 203 1.78 7.50 -15.97
C PRO A 203 2.31 6.68 -17.16
N ARG A 204 3.07 5.59 -16.92
CA ARG A 204 3.55 4.70 -18.00
C ARG A 204 2.39 3.95 -18.65
N LYS A 205 1.47 3.40 -17.86
CA LYS A 205 0.25 2.75 -18.35
C LYS A 205 -0.63 3.72 -19.13
N ALA A 206 -0.73 4.98 -18.69
CA ALA A 206 -1.44 6.03 -19.42
C ALA A 206 -0.81 6.35 -20.79
N ARG A 207 0.52 6.21 -20.92
CA ARG A 207 1.26 6.33 -22.19
C ARG A 207 1.26 5.06 -23.04
N GLY A 208 0.70 3.95 -22.55
CA GLY A 208 0.75 2.65 -23.23
C GLY A 208 2.15 2.01 -23.23
N GLU A 209 3.05 2.45 -22.35
CA GLU A 209 4.37 1.86 -22.17
C GLU A 209 4.29 0.59 -21.32
N SER A 210 5.25 -0.32 -21.52
CA SER A 210 5.40 -1.49 -20.65
C SER A 210 5.72 -1.05 -19.22
N THR A 211 4.97 -1.61 -18.27
CA THR A 211 5.20 -1.43 -16.83
C THR A 211 5.85 -2.65 -16.18
N TRP A 212 6.25 -3.65 -16.96
CA TRP A 212 6.71 -4.95 -16.46
C TRP A 212 7.86 -4.82 -15.45
N ILE A 213 8.88 -4.01 -15.77
CA ILE A 213 10.04 -3.80 -14.88
C ILE A 213 9.59 -3.21 -13.55
N LEU A 214 8.71 -2.20 -13.56
CA LEU A 214 8.19 -1.60 -12.32
C LEU A 214 7.40 -2.61 -11.49
N THR A 215 6.58 -3.45 -12.14
CA THR A 215 5.82 -4.50 -11.46
C THR A 215 6.75 -5.54 -10.84
N VAL A 216 7.73 -6.04 -11.59
CA VAL A 216 8.69 -7.04 -11.09
C VAL A 216 9.54 -6.47 -9.96
N SER A 217 10.03 -5.23 -10.08
CA SER A 217 10.77 -4.56 -9.01
C SER A 217 9.92 -4.39 -7.75
N ALA A 218 8.65 -3.98 -7.89
CA ALA A 218 7.76 -3.82 -6.74
C ALA A 218 7.46 -5.17 -6.05
N VAL A 219 7.17 -6.21 -6.84
CA VAL A 219 6.94 -7.57 -6.30
C VAL A 219 8.21 -8.12 -5.65
N GLY A 220 9.38 -7.96 -6.27
CA GLY A 220 10.65 -8.40 -5.70
C GLY A 220 10.95 -7.71 -4.37
N LEU A 221 10.71 -6.40 -4.29
CA LEU A 221 10.89 -5.63 -3.07
C LEU A 221 9.88 -6.03 -1.97
N ALA A 222 8.63 -6.31 -2.36
CA ALA A 222 7.62 -6.86 -1.45
C ALA A 222 8.02 -8.25 -0.92
N CYS A 223 8.62 -9.13 -1.74
CA CYS A 223 9.14 -10.42 -1.30
C CYS A 223 10.26 -10.29 -0.27
N ILE A 224 11.19 -9.35 -0.48
CA ILE A 224 12.27 -9.08 0.49
C ILE A 224 11.68 -8.58 1.82
N SER A 225 10.74 -7.64 1.75
CA SER A 225 10.01 -7.13 2.92
C SER A 225 9.22 -8.23 3.63
N ALA A 226 8.57 -9.13 2.87
CA ALA A 226 7.82 -10.25 3.41
C ALA A 226 8.71 -11.23 4.17
N ALA A 227 9.90 -11.53 3.64
CA ALA A 227 10.87 -12.39 4.31
C ALA A 227 11.37 -11.75 5.61
N ALA A 228 11.69 -10.46 5.60
CA ALA A 228 12.09 -9.72 6.81
C ALA A 228 11.01 -9.79 7.92
N ASN A 229 9.76 -9.52 7.56
CA ASN A 229 8.63 -9.60 8.49
C ASN A 229 8.38 -11.02 9.01
N PHE A 230 8.51 -12.03 8.13
CA PHE A 230 8.39 -13.42 8.53
C PHE A 230 9.42 -13.78 9.60
N PHE A 231 10.71 -13.50 9.33
CA PHE A 231 11.79 -13.87 10.24
C PHE A 231 11.71 -13.11 11.56
N HIS A 232 11.39 -11.81 11.53
CA HIS A 232 11.20 -11.03 12.76
C HIS A 232 10.15 -11.65 13.69
N VAL A 233 8.95 -11.92 13.17
CA VAL A 233 7.89 -12.54 13.98
C VAL A 233 8.25 -13.97 14.37
N TRP A 234 8.91 -14.71 13.47
CA TRP A 234 9.34 -16.07 13.75
C TRP A 234 10.35 -16.11 14.91
N GLU A 235 11.32 -15.21 14.95
CA GLU A 235 12.37 -15.17 15.98
C GLU A 235 11.87 -14.60 17.31
N ASP A 236 11.02 -13.57 17.27
CA ASP A 236 10.52 -12.90 18.48
C ASP A 236 9.36 -13.63 19.16
N THR A 237 8.75 -14.61 18.50
CA THR A 237 7.73 -15.45 19.13
C THR A 237 8.39 -16.35 20.20
N PRO A 238 7.98 -16.27 21.48
CA PRO A 238 8.57 -17.07 22.54
C PRO A 238 8.53 -18.57 22.23
N GLY A 239 9.59 -19.31 22.56
CA GLY A 239 9.68 -20.75 22.28
C GLY A 239 8.60 -21.62 22.93
N ALA A 240 7.94 -21.11 23.97
CA ALA A 240 6.81 -21.76 24.64
C ALA A 240 5.45 -21.51 23.94
N ALA A 241 5.39 -20.62 22.95
CA ALA A 241 4.16 -20.37 22.22
C ALA A 241 3.76 -21.61 21.40
N PRO A 242 2.45 -21.89 21.25
CA PRO A 242 1.99 -22.97 20.38
C PRO A 242 2.56 -22.83 18.97
N ALA A 243 3.05 -23.93 18.38
CA ALA A 243 3.64 -23.92 17.04
C ALA A 243 2.73 -23.25 16.00
N LEU A 244 1.41 -23.48 16.11
CA LEU A 244 0.41 -22.86 15.25
C LEU A 244 0.43 -21.32 15.31
N GLN A 245 0.60 -20.73 16.50
CA GLN A 245 0.68 -19.28 16.67
C GLN A 245 1.92 -18.70 15.96
N ARG A 246 3.06 -19.39 16.07
CA ARG A 246 4.32 -18.98 15.43
C ARG A 246 4.21 -18.99 13.90
N TYR A 247 3.70 -20.09 13.33
CA TYR A 247 3.51 -20.20 11.87
C TYR A 247 2.49 -19.18 11.35
N THR A 248 1.34 -19.04 12.02
CA THR A 248 0.27 -18.13 11.57
C THR A 248 0.67 -16.67 11.69
N GLY A 249 1.28 -16.27 12.82
CA GLY A 249 1.80 -14.91 13.02
C GLY A 249 2.84 -14.53 11.98
N ALA A 250 3.85 -15.37 11.76
CA ALA A 250 4.90 -15.11 10.78
C ALA A 250 4.35 -15.06 9.34
N SER A 251 3.42 -15.95 8.99
CA SER A 251 2.78 -15.97 7.67
C SER A 251 1.92 -14.72 7.42
N LEU A 252 1.16 -14.28 8.43
CA LEU A 252 0.36 -13.06 8.33
C LEU A 252 1.27 -11.83 8.20
N ALA A 253 2.34 -11.76 8.97
CA ALA A 253 3.32 -10.67 8.87
C ALA A 253 3.96 -10.62 7.48
N ALA A 254 4.32 -11.76 6.91
CA ALA A 254 4.86 -11.86 5.54
C ALA A 254 3.87 -11.38 4.47
N LEU A 255 2.56 -11.44 4.74
CA LEU A 255 1.53 -11.03 3.78
C LEU A 255 1.30 -9.50 3.77
N MET A 256 1.66 -8.80 4.84
CA MET A 256 1.42 -7.35 4.99
C MET A 256 1.96 -6.51 3.82
N PRO A 257 3.19 -6.71 3.31
CA PRO A 257 3.71 -5.92 2.20
C PRO A 257 2.94 -6.13 0.90
N PHE A 258 2.45 -7.35 0.66
CA PHE A 258 1.63 -7.66 -0.52
C PHE A 258 0.25 -7.00 -0.42
N LEU A 259 -0.36 -6.98 0.77
CA LEU A 259 -1.61 -6.25 1.00
C LEU A 259 -1.42 -4.75 0.78
N ALA A 260 -0.33 -4.17 1.28
CA ALA A 260 -0.02 -2.75 1.06
C ALA A 260 0.13 -2.43 -0.45
N LEU A 261 0.84 -3.28 -1.20
CA LEU A 261 0.99 -3.14 -2.65
C LEU A 261 -0.36 -3.25 -3.36
N LEU A 262 -1.19 -4.24 -3.01
CA LEU A 262 -2.53 -4.41 -3.58
C LEU A 262 -3.44 -3.21 -3.28
N MET A 263 -3.45 -2.72 -2.04
CA MET A 263 -4.23 -1.54 -1.65
C MET A 263 -3.77 -0.29 -2.38
N THR A 264 -2.46 -0.14 -2.59
CA THR A 264 -1.91 0.98 -3.38
C THR A 264 -2.32 0.88 -4.86
N GLU A 265 -2.35 -0.33 -5.44
CA GLU A 265 -2.86 -0.54 -6.80
C GLU A 265 -4.35 -0.19 -6.89
N VAL A 266 -5.16 -0.65 -5.91
CA VAL A 266 -6.59 -0.31 -5.82
C VAL A 266 -6.79 1.20 -5.72
N LEU A 267 -6.06 1.86 -4.82
CA LEU A 267 -6.13 3.30 -4.66
C LEU A 267 -5.78 4.04 -5.95
N GLY A 268 -4.75 3.59 -6.66
CA GLY A 268 -4.38 4.19 -7.94
C GLY A 268 -5.37 3.89 -9.07
N MET A 269 -5.99 2.71 -9.09
CA MET A 269 -7.08 2.41 -10.02
C MET A 269 -8.31 3.30 -9.76
N LEU A 270 -8.66 3.53 -8.50
CA LEU A 270 -9.74 4.43 -8.13
C LEU A 270 -9.39 5.90 -8.42
N SER A 271 -8.14 6.29 -8.24
CA SER A 271 -7.67 7.67 -8.43
C SER A 271 -7.43 8.05 -9.90
N THR A 272 -7.23 7.06 -10.77
CA THR A 272 -6.90 7.31 -12.18
C THR A 272 -8.11 7.12 -13.09
N LYS A 273 -8.21 7.95 -14.12
CA LYS A 273 -9.23 7.78 -15.17
C LYS A 273 -8.88 6.55 -16.00
N PRO A 274 -9.87 5.74 -16.42
CA PRO A 274 -9.61 4.59 -17.29
C PRO A 274 -8.89 5.04 -18.56
N THR A 275 -7.89 4.27 -18.96
CA THR A 275 -7.05 4.54 -20.13
C THR A 275 -7.88 4.47 -21.43
N ARG A 276 -7.36 5.03 -22.54
CA ARG A 276 -8.04 4.94 -23.84
C ARG A 276 -8.26 3.48 -24.27
N LEU A 277 -7.29 2.61 -24.01
CA LEU A 277 -7.37 1.19 -24.34
C LEU A 277 -8.44 0.47 -23.52
N GLU A 278 -8.50 0.70 -22.20
CA GLU A 278 -9.54 0.12 -21.34
C GLU A 278 -10.94 0.60 -21.75
N ARG A 279 -11.10 1.88 -22.11
CA ARG A 279 -12.39 2.38 -22.65
C ARG A 279 -12.75 1.73 -23.98
N ALA A 280 -11.79 1.49 -24.86
CA ALA A 280 -12.02 0.82 -26.13
C ALA A 280 -12.43 -0.66 -25.90
N GLN A 281 -11.74 -1.37 -25.00
CA GLN A 281 -12.08 -2.73 -24.63
C GLN A 281 -13.47 -2.84 -23.98
N ALA A 282 -13.80 -1.93 -23.06
CA ALA A 282 -15.13 -1.87 -22.44
C ALA A 282 -16.25 -1.64 -23.49
N ARG A 283 -16.00 -0.78 -24.49
CA ARG A 283 -16.93 -0.57 -25.61
C ARG A 283 -17.10 -1.82 -26.46
N LEU A 284 -16.01 -2.52 -26.78
CA LEU A 284 -16.07 -3.78 -27.53
C LEU A 284 -16.81 -4.87 -26.76
N ALA A 285 -16.59 -4.97 -25.45
CA ALA A 285 -17.31 -5.91 -24.59
C ALA A 285 -18.81 -5.61 -24.56
N ALA A 286 -19.20 -4.34 -24.44
CA ALA A 286 -20.60 -3.91 -24.50
C ALA A 286 -21.25 -4.24 -25.85
N GLN A 287 -20.56 -3.97 -26.97
CA GLN A 287 -21.05 -4.30 -28.31
C GLN A 287 -21.22 -5.81 -28.50
N LYS A 288 -20.28 -6.63 -28.02
CA LYS A 288 -20.39 -8.10 -28.07
C LYS A 288 -21.56 -8.61 -27.24
N ALA A 289 -21.78 -8.06 -26.04
CA ALA A 289 -22.91 -8.41 -25.19
C ALA A 289 -24.26 -8.06 -25.87
N GLU A 290 -24.34 -6.88 -26.49
CA GLU A 290 -25.53 -6.47 -27.24
C GLU A 290 -25.79 -7.37 -28.46
N ALA A 291 -24.74 -7.74 -29.19
CA ALA A 291 -24.85 -8.67 -30.32
C ALA A 291 -25.27 -10.09 -29.88
N ALA A 292 -24.81 -10.55 -28.71
CA ALA A 292 -25.22 -11.83 -28.13
C ALA A 292 -26.70 -11.84 -27.72
N LEU A 293 -27.20 -10.76 -27.14
CA LEU A 293 -28.62 -10.58 -26.81
C LEU A 293 -29.50 -10.51 -28.07
N LYS A 294 -29.01 -9.86 -29.14
CA LYS A 294 -29.72 -9.73 -30.42
C LYS A 294 -29.71 -10.98 -31.27
N LYS A 295 -28.83 -11.97 -31.01
CA LYS A 295 -28.88 -13.28 -31.67
C LYS A 295 -30.10 -14.03 -31.11
N PRO A 296 -31.27 -14.00 -31.79
CA PRO A 296 -32.45 -14.66 -31.28
C PRO A 296 -32.20 -16.16 -31.38
N ALA A 297 -32.94 -16.94 -30.59
CA ALA A 297 -32.96 -18.40 -30.58
C ALA A 297 -33.43 -19.03 -31.92
N ALA A 298 -32.82 -18.66 -33.05
CA ALA A 298 -33.11 -19.15 -34.39
C ALA A 298 -32.74 -20.64 -34.58
N ARG A 299 -32.28 -21.32 -33.52
CA ARG A 299 -31.94 -22.75 -33.51
C ARG A 299 -32.92 -23.56 -32.63
N LYS A 300 -34.22 -23.36 -32.83
CA LYS A 300 -35.26 -24.32 -32.42
C LYS A 300 -36.26 -24.52 -33.56
N LYS A 301 -35.76 -24.78 -34.78
CA LYS A 301 -36.61 -25.39 -35.82
C LYS A 301 -36.93 -26.82 -35.36
N ARG A 302 -38.21 -27.04 -35.03
CA ARG A 302 -38.82 -28.32 -34.67
C ARG A 302 -38.41 -29.40 -35.69
N PRO A 303 -38.07 -30.62 -35.27
CA PRO A 303 -37.99 -31.74 -36.22
C PRO A 303 -39.38 -31.90 -36.86
N ALA A 304 -39.41 -31.84 -38.20
CA ALA A 304 -40.61 -32.19 -38.95
C ALA A 304 -40.90 -33.67 -38.72
N ARG A 305 -42.17 -33.94 -38.43
CA ARG A 305 -42.75 -35.24 -38.11
C ARG A 305 -43.06 -35.99 -39.39
#